data_AF-K8MDV6-F1
#
_entry.id   AF-K8MDV6-F1
#
_cell.length_a   1.000
_cell.length_b   1.000
_cell.length_c   1.000
_cell.angle_alpha   90.00
_cell.angle_beta   90.00
_cell.angle_gamma   90.00
#
_symmetry.space_group_name_H-M   'P 1'
#
loop_
_entity.id
_entity.type
_entity.pdbx_description
1 polymer ?
#
loop_
_entity_poly.entity_id
_entity_poly.type
_entity_poly.pdbx_seq_one_letter_code
_entity_poly.pdbx_strand_id
1 'polypeptide(L)'
;MPQIKIREWNEKQRTKLRFIKIGDIFCYQFSEEMFVFGQILGKVNVGHVIQFFDIFQARLTITVEELSRAQFIGKPIIVDSYTLFDRSPVWSWQIIGHQVDFDPSPFKDLAFKWGDPNGLHFGKVWLDGRTEPKIFSREEVEDLDWEACVGSIVYNRILEEELDKQMK
;
A
#
# COMPACT_ATOMS: atom_id res chain seq x y z
N MET A 1 2.09 18.33 -14.82
CA MET A 1 2.03 17.91 -13.41
C MET A 1 0.76 17.11 -13.22
N PRO A 2 0.79 16.00 -12.45
CA PRO A 2 -0.43 15.24 -12.16
C PRO A 2 -1.46 16.15 -11.47
N GLN A 3 -2.73 16.09 -11.91
CA GLN A 3 -3.79 16.84 -11.25
C GLN A 3 -4.20 16.09 -9.97
N ILE A 4 -3.61 16.47 -8.85
CA ILE A 4 -3.97 15.93 -7.53
C ILE A 4 -5.04 16.81 -6.90
N LYS A 5 -6.17 16.19 -6.56
CA LYS A 5 -7.24 16.83 -5.79
C LYS A 5 -7.18 16.35 -4.34
N ILE A 6 -6.67 17.20 -3.47
CA ILE A 6 -6.68 16.97 -2.03
C ILE A 6 -8.06 17.31 -1.49
N ARG A 7 -8.60 16.46 -0.62
CA ARG A 7 -9.90 16.66 0.00
C ARG A 7 -9.71 17.48 1.27
N GLU A 8 -10.53 18.52 1.44
CA GLU A 8 -10.55 19.26 2.70
C GLU A 8 -10.98 18.35 3.86
N TRP A 9 -10.26 18.45 4.97
CA TRP A 9 -10.49 17.68 6.17
C TRP A 9 -11.74 18.22 6.90
N ASN A 10 -12.90 17.64 6.57
CA ASN A 10 -14.16 17.89 7.26
C ASN A 10 -14.74 16.55 7.71
N GLU A 11 -14.33 16.07 8.89
CA GLU A 11 -14.94 14.97 9.68
C GLU A 11 -15.59 13.83 8.88
N LYS A 12 -14.98 13.42 7.76
CA LYS A 12 -15.57 12.36 6.93
C LYS A 12 -15.26 11.03 7.56
N GLN A 13 -16.30 10.23 7.75
CA GLN A 13 -16.18 8.82 8.15
C GLN A 13 -15.13 8.09 7.29
N ARG A 14 -14.45 7.11 7.90
CA ARG A 14 -13.53 6.18 7.22
C ARG A 14 -14.10 5.76 5.86
N THR A 15 -13.27 5.80 4.82
CA THR A 15 -13.72 5.42 3.47
C THR A 15 -13.97 3.92 3.44
N LYS A 16 -15.20 3.48 3.18
CA LYS A 16 -15.50 2.04 3.06
C LYS A 16 -14.68 1.47 1.90
N LEU A 17 -14.11 0.26 2.07
CA LEU A 17 -13.22 -0.37 1.10
C LEU A 17 -13.74 -0.38 -0.34
N ARG A 18 -15.05 -0.59 -0.52
CA ARG A 18 -15.69 -0.60 -1.85
C ARG A 18 -15.60 0.73 -2.61
N PHE A 19 -15.25 1.82 -1.94
CA PHE A 19 -15.12 3.16 -2.52
C PHE A 19 -13.68 3.56 -2.79
N ILE A 20 -12.70 2.72 -2.42
CA ILE A 20 -11.30 2.93 -2.78
C ILE A 20 -11.17 2.80 -4.31
N LYS A 21 -10.46 3.75 -4.90
CA LYS A 21 -10.18 3.81 -6.34
C LYS A 21 -8.68 3.80 -6.60
N ILE A 22 -8.33 3.32 -7.78
CA ILE A 22 -6.99 3.47 -8.33
C ILE A 22 -6.66 4.97 -8.44
N GLY A 23 -5.45 5.36 -8.00
CA GLY A 23 -5.02 6.75 -7.92
C GLY A 23 -5.43 7.47 -6.63
N ASP A 24 -6.21 6.84 -5.74
CA ASP A 24 -6.50 7.41 -4.43
C ASP A 24 -5.22 7.57 -3.60
N ILE A 25 -5.11 8.70 -2.92
CA ILE A 25 -4.04 9.01 -1.97
C ILE A 25 -4.60 8.82 -0.57
N PHE A 26 -3.93 8.01 0.23
CA PHE A 26 -4.32 7.70 1.60
C PHE A 26 -3.32 8.25 2.60
N CYS A 27 -3.83 8.48 3.81
CA CYS A 27 -3.07 8.73 5.03
C CYS A 27 -3.30 7.54 5.97
N TYR A 28 -2.25 7.09 6.63
CA TYR A 28 -2.25 6.00 7.60
C TYR A 28 -1.48 6.41 8.85
N GLN A 29 -2.05 6.16 10.02
CA GLN A 29 -1.39 6.38 11.29
C GLN A 29 -0.38 5.25 11.53
N PHE A 30 0.89 5.60 11.42
CA PHE A 30 1.99 4.66 11.57
C PHE A 30 2.40 4.49 13.04
N SER A 31 2.34 5.57 13.83
CA SER A 31 2.52 5.55 15.28
C SER A 31 1.59 6.57 15.96
N GLU A 32 1.66 6.71 17.29
CA GLU A 32 0.84 7.66 18.03
C GLU A 32 0.99 9.10 17.52
N GLU A 33 2.19 9.48 17.10
CA GLU A 33 2.53 10.85 16.70
C GLU A 33 2.82 11.01 15.21
N MET A 34 2.77 9.92 14.42
CA MET A 34 3.25 9.94 13.04
C MET A 34 2.27 9.33 12.05
N PHE A 35 2.08 10.07 10.96
CA PHE A 35 1.33 9.68 9.79
C PHE A 35 2.25 9.49 8.60
N VAL A 36 1.89 8.49 7.80
CA VAL A 36 2.50 8.21 6.51
C VAL A 36 1.44 8.31 5.42
N PHE A 37 1.90 8.57 4.21
CA PHE A 37 1.04 8.76 3.06
C PHE A 37 1.39 7.77 1.97
N GLY A 38 0.39 7.38 1.18
CA GLY A 38 0.63 6.50 0.05
C GLY A 38 -0.43 6.62 -1.03
N GLN A 39 -0.25 5.86 -2.10
CA GLN A 39 -1.14 5.84 -3.25
C GLN A 39 -1.60 4.42 -3.57
N ILE A 40 -2.87 4.28 -3.92
CA ILE A 40 -3.45 3.03 -4.41
C ILE A 40 -3.13 2.89 -5.90
N LEU A 41 -2.43 1.81 -6.27
CA LEU A 41 -2.06 1.52 -7.66
C LEU A 41 -3.03 0.55 -8.34
N GLY A 42 -3.64 -0.32 -7.56
CA GLY A 42 -4.52 -1.36 -8.10
C GLY A 42 -5.27 -2.12 -7.04
N LYS A 43 -6.18 -2.96 -7.51
CA LYS A 43 -6.93 -3.89 -6.68
C LYS A 43 -6.75 -5.29 -7.26
N VAL A 44 -6.30 -6.21 -6.43
CA VAL A 44 -6.12 -7.62 -6.76
C VAL A 44 -6.98 -8.47 -5.82
N ASN A 45 -7.11 -9.75 -6.13
CA ASN A 45 -8.02 -10.65 -5.42
C ASN A 45 -7.69 -10.78 -3.92
N VAL A 46 -6.43 -10.54 -3.56
CA VAL A 46 -5.88 -10.66 -2.20
C VAL A 46 -5.72 -9.32 -1.46
N GLY A 47 -6.08 -8.18 -2.08
CA GLY A 47 -5.92 -6.87 -1.43
C GLY A 47 -5.82 -5.69 -2.40
N HIS A 48 -5.29 -4.57 -1.89
CA HIS A 48 -4.91 -3.44 -2.74
C HIS A 48 -3.40 -3.38 -2.88
N VAL A 49 -2.95 -3.01 -4.08
CA VAL A 49 -1.54 -2.70 -4.30
C VAL A 49 -1.33 -1.23 -3.99
N ILE A 50 -0.33 -0.95 -3.16
CA ILE A 50 -0.01 0.38 -2.69
C ILE A 50 1.47 0.68 -2.85
N GLN A 51 1.79 1.97 -2.81
CA GLN A 51 3.14 2.49 -2.59
C GLN A 51 3.09 3.62 -1.57
N PHE A 52 4.12 3.74 -0.73
CA PHE A 52 4.24 4.83 0.23
C PHE A 52 5.09 5.96 -0.33
N PHE A 53 4.73 7.18 0.01
CA PHE A 53 5.59 8.35 -0.17
C PHE A 53 6.61 8.39 0.97
N ASP A 54 7.79 8.94 0.71
CA ASP A 54 8.85 9.23 1.69
C ASP A 54 8.53 10.39 2.64
N ILE A 55 7.25 10.56 2.97
CA ILE A 55 6.71 11.67 3.76
C ILE A 55 6.18 11.14 5.08
N PHE A 56 6.82 11.60 6.16
CA PHE A 56 6.45 11.33 7.54
C PHE A 56 6.06 12.65 8.22
N GLN A 57 4.85 12.73 8.77
CA GLN A 57 4.36 13.97 9.39
C GLN A 57 3.54 13.72 10.65
N ALA A 58 3.59 14.66 11.59
CA ALA A 58 2.72 14.66 12.78
C ALA A 58 1.30 15.19 12.49
N ARG A 59 1.03 15.60 11.24
CA ARG A 59 -0.27 16.11 10.80
C ARG A 59 -0.91 15.17 9.79
N LEU A 60 -2.23 15.16 9.78
CA LEU A 60 -3.06 14.36 8.88
C LEU A 60 -3.18 14.93 7.46
N THR A 61 -2.67 16.13 7.24
CA THR A 61 -2.81 16.87 5.98
C THR A 61 -1.49 16.91 5.21
N ILE A 62 -1.59 16.89 3.90
CA ILE A 62 -0.48 17.00 2.96
C ILE A 62 -0.84 18.04 1.90
N THR A 63 0.13 18.72 1.31
CA THR A 63 -0.08 19.65 0.19
C THR A 63 0.29 19.01 -1.15
N VAL A 64 -0.17 19.62 -2.24
CA VAL A 64 0.18 19.17 -3.59
C VAL A 64 1.68 19.36 -3.85
N GLU A 65 2.27 20.43 -3.31
CA GLU A 65 3.70 20.73 -3.43
C GLU A 65 4.54 19.66 -2.71
N GLU A 66 4.13 19.23 -1.52
CA GLU A 66 4.79 18.14 -0.78
C GLU A 66 4.75 16.83 -1.59
N LEU A 67 3.56 16.43 -2.05
CA LEU A 67 3.39 15.24 -2.89
C LEU A 67 4.19 15.30 -4.19
N SER A 68 4.35 16.48 -4.78
CA SER A 68 5.09 16.64 -6.05
C SER A 68 6.60 16.44 -5.91
N ARG A 69 7.14 16.59 -4.70
CA ARG A 69 8.57 16.42 -4.38
C ARG A 69 8.87 15.05 -3.77
N ALA A 70 7.85 14.39 -3.26
CA ALA A 70 7.94 13.08 -2.66
C ALA A 70 8.57 12.04 -3.61
N GLN A 71 9.38 11.16 -3.05
CA GLN A 71 9.77 9.91 -3.68
C GLN A 71 8.92 8.76 -3.15
N PHE A 72 8.98 7.62 -3.81
CA PHE A 72 8.33 6.40 -3.33
C PHE A 72 9.31 5.57 -2.51
N ILE A 73 8.84 5.07 -1.37
CA ILE A 73 9.59 4.14 -0.53
C ILE A 73 9.49 2.74 -1.14
N GLY A 74 10.63 2.18 -1.52
CA GLY A 74 10.73 0.79 -1.96
C GLY A 74 9.90 0.47 -3.22
N LYS A 75 9.52 -0.81 -3.35
CA LYS A 75 8.66 -1.29 -4.45
C LYS A 75 7.20 -1.29 -4.00
N PRO A 76 6.23 -1.25 -4.92
CA PRO A 76 4.84 -1.47 -4.56
C PRO A 76 4.63 -2.80 -3.85
N ILE A 77 3.65 -2.84 -2.96
CA ILE A 77 3.32 -4.01 -2.13
C ILE A 77 1.82 -4.27 -2.15
N ILE A 78 1.42 -5.52 -1.87
CA ILE A 78 0.03 -5.87 -1.60
C ILE A 78 -0.21 -5.71 -0.10
N VAL A 79 -1.28 -5.00 0.24
CA VAL A 79 -1.82 -4.98 1.60
C VAL A 79 -3.20 -5.62 1.65
N ASP A 80 -3.43 -6.42 2.70
CA ASP A 80 -4.79 -6.77 3.11
C ASP A 80 -5.47 -5.51 3.65
N SER A 81 -6.09 -4.79 2.73
CA SER A 81 -6.83 -3.58 3.06
C SER A 81 -8.01 -3.85 3.99
N TYR A 82 -8.60 -5.03 4.01
CA TYR A 82 -9.67 -5.30 4.97
C TYR A 82 -9.15 -5.28 6.40
N THR A 83 -8.05 -5.98 6.66
CA THR A 83 -7.43 -5.99 7.99
C THR A 83 -6.85 -4.62 8.35
N LEU A 84 -6.14 -3.99 7.42
CA LEU A 84 -5.38 -2.76 7.67
C LEU A 84 -6.28 -1.53 7.81
N PHE A 85 -7.26 -1.40 6.93
CA PHE A 85 -8.11 -0.23 6.86
C PHE A 85 -9.43 -0.43 7.62
N ASP A 86 -10.10 -1.56 7.43
CA ASP A 86 -11.46 -1.73 7.97
C ASP A 86 -11.42 -2.25 9.42
N ARG A 87 -10.52 -3.20 9.72
CA ARG A 87 -10.45 -3.84 11.04
C ARG A 87 -9.42 -3.27 12.01
N SER A 88 -8.43 -2.48 11.60
CA SER A 88 -7.42 -1.95 12.53
C SER A 88 -8.11 -1.11 13.63
N PRO A 89 -8.12 -1.61 14.90
CA PRO A 89 -8.72 -0.90 16.00
C PRO A 89 -7.77 0.14 16.60
N VAL A 90 -6.47 0.01 16.30
CA VAL A 90 -5.39 0.79 16.91
C VAL A 90 -5.09 2.04 16.09
N TRP A 91 -5.06 1.93 14.77
CA TRP A 91 -4.53 2.97 13.90
C TRP A 91 -5.60 3.52 12.95
N SER A 92 -5.66 4.84 12.83
CA SER A 92 -6.58 5.52 11.91
C SER A 92 -6.02 5.58 10.49
N TRP A 93 -6.91 5.62 9.50
CA TRP A 93 -6.54 5.83 8.10
C TRP A 93 -7.68 6.51 7.34
N GLN A 94 -7.36 7.14 6.22
CA GLN A 94 -8.36 7.74 5.33
C GLN A 94 -7.83 8.00 3.93
N ILE A 95 -8.72 8.01 2.93
CA ILE A 95 -8.43 8.60 1.62
C ILE A 95 -8.51 10.13 1.72
N ILE A 96 -7.36 10.78 1.55
CA ILE A 96 -7.18 12.24 1.69
C ILE A 96 -7.09 12.96 0.35
N GLY A 97 -6.92 12.24 -0.75
CA GLY A 97 -6.80 12.84 -2.07
C GLY A 97 -7.01 11.83 -3.18
N HIS A 98 -6.97 12.32 -4.40
CA HIS A 98 -7.03 11.49 -5.60
C HIS A 98 -6.24 12.14 -6.72
N GLN A 99 -5.39 11.36 -7.37
CA GLN A 99 -4.75 11.75 -8.61
C GLN A 99 -5.71 11.49 -9.77
N VAL A 100 -6.16 12.56 -10.41
CA VAL A 100 -7.04 12.49 -11.58
C VAL A 100 -6.27 11.85 -12.74
N ASP A 101 -6.95 10.96 -13.46
CA ASP A 101 -6.42 10.22 -14.61
C ASP A 101 -5.12 9.45 -14.31
N PHE A 102 -5.01 8.91 -13.08
CA PHE A 102 -3.88 8.05 -12.72
C PHE A 102 -3.85 6.80 -13.61
N ASP A 103 -2.72 6.61 -14.30
CA ASP A 103 -2.47 5.46 -15.17
C ASP A 103 -1.55 4.44 -14.48
N PRO A 104 -2.08 3.26 -14.08
CA PRO A 104 -1.26 2.19 -13.50
C PRO A 104 -0.48 1.38 -14.55
N SER A 105 -0.59 1.68 -15.84
CA SER A 105 0.06 0.91 -16.93
C SER A 105 1.56 0.70 -16.78
N PRO A 106 2.37 1.63 -16.21
CA PRO A 106 3.79 1.36 -15.94
C PRO A 106 4.03 0.15 -15.04
N PHE A 107 3.04 -0.26 -14.26
CA PHE A 107 3.12 -1.38 -13.34
C PHE A 107 2.40 -2.63 -13.87
N LYS A 108 1.89 -2.65 -15.12
CA LYS A 108 1.10 -3.77 -15.66
C LYS A 108 1.82 -5.13 -15.62
N ASP A 109 3.16 -5.10 -15.71
CA ASP A 109 4.01 -6.29 -15.71
C ASP A 109 4.54 -6.63 -14.31
N LEU A 110 4.18 -5.83 -13.29
CA LEU A 110 4.50 -6.09 -11.90
C LEU A 110 3.68 -7.29 -11.40
N ALA A 111 4.39 -8.37 -11.12
CA ALA A 111 3.83 -9.60 -10.57
C ALA A 111 4.15 -9.69 -9.08
N PHE A 112 3.13 -9.95 -8.28
CA PHE A 112 3.25 -10.25 -6.86
C PHE A 112 3.14 -11.74 -6.65
N LYS A 113 4.06 -12.30 -5.88
CA LYS A 113 3.93 -13.68 -5.41
C LYS A 113 3.00 -13.68 -4.19
N TRP A 114 2.10 -14.64 -4.13
CA TRP A 114 1.26 -14.88 -2.95
C TRP A 114 1.20 -16.39 -2.70
N GLY A 115 0.95 -16.77 -1.45
CA GLY A 115 0.59 -18.14 -1.14
C GLY A 115 0.21 -18.36 0.31
N ASP A 116 -0.23 -19.58 0.61
CA ASP A 116 -0.56 -19.99 1.97
C ASP A 116 0.64 -20.59 2.71
N PRO A 117 0.71 -20.46 4.05
CA PRO A 117 1.80 -21.03 4.85
C PRO A 117 1.91 -22.56 4.74
N ASN A 118 0.88 -23.23 4.24
CA ASN A 118 0.80 -24.68 4.17
C ASN A 118 1.36 -25.26 2.86
N GLY A 119 1.88 -24.44 1.94
CA GLY A 119 2.48 -24.95 0.70
C GLY A 119 1.47 -25.20 -0.43
N LEU A 120 0.16 -25.08 -0.18
CA LEU A 120 -0.86 -25.72 -1.03
C LEU A 120 -1.35 -24.82 -2.16
N HIS A 121 -1.38 -23.51 -1.96
CA HIS A 121 -1.78 -22.55 -2.97
C HIS A 121 -0.75 -21.45 -3.04
N PHE A 122 0.01 -21.44 -4.13
CA PHE A 122 0.90 -20.35 -4.47
C PHE A 122 0.60 -19.87 -5.88
N GLY A 123 0.89 -18.60 -6.12
CA GLY A 123 0.74 -18.06 -7.45
C GLY A 123 1.36 -16.70 -7.61
N LYS A 124 1.29 -16.21 -8.83
CA LYS A 124 1.52 -14.80 -9.14
C LYS A 124 0.19 -14.13 -9.39
N VAL A 125 0.10 -12.86 -9.01
CA VAL A 125 -0.98 -11.97 -9.37
C VAL A 125 -0.40 -10.68 -9.93
N TRP A 126 -0.97 -10.22 -11.04
CA TRP A 126 -0.62 -8.95 -11.66
C TRP A 126 -1.67 -7.89 -11.31
N LEU A 127 -1.32 -6.62 -11.50
CA LEU A 127 -2.22 -5.50 -11.21
C LEU A 127 -3.53 -5.51 -12.01
N ASP A 128 -3.52 -6.08 -13.20
CA ASP A 128 -4.70 -6.24 -14.05
C ASP A 128 -5.59 -7.44 -13.65
N GLY A 129 -5.25 -8.13 -12.56
CA GLY A 129 -6.00 -9.26 -12.04
C GLY A 129 -5.69 -10.59 -12.72
N ARG A 130 -4.77 -10.63 -13.70
CA ARG A 130 -4.24 -11.91 -14.19
C ARG A 130 -3.62 -12.69 -13.02
N THR A 131 -3.82 -14.00 -13.03
CA THR A 131 -3.23 -14.92 -12.06
C THR A 131 -2.54 -16.06 -12.75
N GLU A 132 -1.43 -16.51 -12.17
CA GLU A 132 -0.71 -17.70 -12.59
C GLU A 132 -0.61 -18.61 -11.35
N PRO A 133 -1.42 -19.66 -11.24
CA PRO A 133 -1.26 -20.64 -10.17
C PRO A 133 0.07 -21.37 -10.39
N LYS A 134 0.92 -21.42 -9.37
CA LYS A 134 2.18 -22.16 -9.40
C LYS A 134 2.18 -23.18 -8.28
N ILE A 135 2.30 -24.45 -8.64
CA ILE A 135 2.66 -25.49 -7.69
C ILE A 135 4.16 -25.39 -7.51
N PHE A 136 4.62 -24.77 -6.43
CA PHE A 136 6.04 -24.76 -6.07
C PHE A 136 6.45 -26.14 -5.53
N SER A 137 7.70 -26.53 -5.74
CA SER A 137 8.28 -27.63 -4.96
C SER A 137 8.38 -27.21 -3.49
N ARG A 138 8.47 -28.18 -2.57
CA ARG A 138 8.63 -27.90 -1.13
C ARG A 138 9.87 -27.05 -0.82
N GLU A 139 10.95 -27.23 -1.56
CA GLU A 139 12.19 -26.43 -1.45
C GLU A 139 11.97 -24.99 -1.90
N GLU A 140 11.25 -24.77 -3.00
CA GLU A 140 10.90 -23.41 -3.45
C GLU A 140 9.99 -22.69 -2.44
N VAL A 141 9.19 -23.41 -1.64
CA VAL A 141 8.36 -22.85 -0.57
C VAL A 141 9.20 -22.45 0.65
N GLU A 142 10.21 -23.24 1.02
CA GLU A 142 11.10 -22.95 2.15
C GLU A 142 12.04 -21.75 1.90
N ASP A 143 12.40 -21.51 0.63
CA ASP A 143 13.23 -20.36 0.20
C ASP A 143 12.44 -19.08 -0.10
N LEU A 144 11.11 -19.12 -0.02
CA LEU A 144 10.32 -17.92 -0.23
C LEU A 144 10.45 -16.98 0.97
N ASP A 145 10.73 -15.72 0.66
CA ASP A 145 10.70 -14.64 1.63
C ASP A 145 9.26 -14.45 2.12
N TRP A 146 8.93 -15.04 3.28
CA TRP A 146 7.65 -14.86 3.94
C TRP A 146 7.39 -13.43 4.38
N GLU A 147 8.42 -12.58 4.47
CA GLU A 147 8.21 -11.14 4.60
C GLU A 147 7.70 -10.51 3.29
N ALA A 148 7.81 -11.16 2.13
CA ALA A 148 7.11 -10.70 0.92
C ALA A 148 5.65 -11.19 0.85
N CYS A 149 5.29 -12.21 1.65
CA CYS A 149 3.98 -12.86 1.68
C CYS A 149 3.19 -12.45 2.92
N VAL A 150 2.42 -11.37 2.79
CA VAL A 150 1.27 -11.00 3.63
C VAL A 150 1.59 -10.41 5.01
N GLY A 151 1.27 -9.13 5.20
CA GLY A 151 0.90 -8.61 6.52
C GLY A 151 1.50 -7.27 6.89
N SER A 152 0.94 -6.67 7.95
CA SER A 152 1.31 -5.34 8.42
C SER A 152 2.75 -5.16 8.86
N ILE A 153 3.40 -6.26 9.20
CA ILE A 153 4.76 -6.34 9.69
C ILE A 153 5.76 -5.83 8.66
N VAL A 154 5.55 -6.17 7.39
CA VAL A 154 6.49 -5.94 6.29
C VAL A 154 6.59 -4.47 5.97
N TYR A 155 5.43 -3.82 5.79
CA TYR A 155 5.45 -2.39 5.48
C TYR A 155 5.81 -1.57 6.71
N ASN A 156 5.44 -1.99 7.92
CA ASN A 156 5.89 -1.30 9.13
C ASN A 156 7.41 -1.29 9.18
N ARG A 157 8.07 -2.43 8.95
CA ARG A 157 9.53 -2.51 8.89
C ARG A 157 10.12 -1.61 7.80
N ILE A 158 9.55 -1.63 6.58
CA ILE A 158 10.00 -0.74 5.49
C ILE A 158 9.91 0.74 5.90
N LEU A 159 8.81 1.13 6.57
CA LEU A 159 8.60 2.49 7.05
C LEU A 159 9.53 2.84 8.22
N GLU A 160 9.76 1.93 9.16
CA GLU A 160 10.73 2.09 10.26
C GLU A 160 12.14 2.30 9.72
N GLU A 161 12.59 1.43 8.80
CA GLU A 161 13.91 1.53 8.18
C GLU A 161 14.09 2.84 7.40
N GLU A 162 13.04 3.34 6.74
CA GLU A 162 13.10 4.60 6.03
C GLU A 162 13.10 5.80 6.97
N LEU A 163 12.28 5.78 8.02
CA LEU A 163 12.26 6.81 9.05
C LEU A 163 13.62 6.94 9.73
N ASP A 164 14.25 5.81 10.08
CA ASP A 164 15.57 5.76 10.69
C ASP A 164 16.68 6.35 9.79
N LYS A 165 16.53 6.27 8.47
CA LYS A 165 17.46 6.92 7.52
C LYS A 165 17.28 8.43 7.48
N GLN A 166 16.04 8.91 7.57
CA GLN A 166 15.76 10.35 7.54
C GLN A 166 16.15 11.06 8.84
N MET A 167 16.22 10.34 9.96
CA MET A 167 16.62 10.88 11.27
C MET A 167 18.14 10.90 11.53
N LYS A 168 18.95 10.38 10.61
CA LYS A 168 20.43 10.37 10.68
C LYS A 168 21.05 11.49 9.85
#